data_AF-A0A916HB90-F1
#
_entry.id   AF-A0A916HB90-F1
#
_cell.length_a   1.000
_cell.length_b   1.000
_cell.length_c   1.000
_cell.angle_alpha   90.00
_cell.angle_beta   90.00
_cell.angle_gamma   90.00
#
_symmetry.space_group_name_H-M   'P 1'
#
loop_
_entity.id
_entity.type
_entity.pdbx_description
1 polymer ?
#
loop_
_entity_poly.entity_id
_entity_poly.type
_entity_poly.pdbx_seq_one_letter_code
_entity_poly.pdbx_strand_id
1 'polypeptide(L)'
;MTSRPKLFTMLAAVLGLLAAAAPGAARGGPSTLVECIEGSEFVANAAASRDNGISRDAFLDRLEGDLAAIHAFPVSIRWFAKDADDEQFLRAAARDVFDRPRSPERHAAAFFAACVARGSA
;
A
#
# COMPACT_ATOMS: atom_id res chain seq x y z
N MET A 1 59.09 -24.14 -23.44
CA MET A 1 57.86 -24.90 -23.76
C MET A 1 57.45 -25.58 -22.47
N THR A 2 56.42 -25.14 -21.75
CA THR A 2 55.01 -25.14 -22.16
C THR A 2 54.26 -23.98 -21.51
N SER A 3 53.62 -23.19 -22.37
CA SER A 3 52.49 -22.35 -22.01
C SER A 3 51.30 -23.26 -21.71
N ARG A 4 50.56 -23.03 -20.63
CA ARG A 4 49.09 -23.08 -20.72
C ARG A 4 48.41 -22.23 -19.64
N PRO A 5 47.57 -21.27 -20.03
CA PRO A 5 47.10 -20.18 -19.17
C PRO A 5 45.58 -20.30 -18.88
N LYS A 6 45.06 -19.36 -18.07
CA LYS A 6 43.63 -18.95 -18.04
C LYS A 6 42.56 -19.93 -17.51
N LEU A 7 42.85 -20.88 -16.62
CA LEU A 7 41.77 -21.73 -16.06
C LEU A 7 41.04 -21.11 -14.85
N PHE A 8 41.68 -20.20 -14.10
CA PHE A 8 41.09 -19.64 -12.88
C PHE A 8 40.16 -18.44 -13.10
N THR A 9 40.16 -17.82 -14.29
CA THR A 9 39.36 -16.62 -14.56
C THR A 9 38.00 -16.92 -15.18
N MET A 10 37.73 -18.16 -15.62
CA MET A 10 36.46 -18.51 -16.28
C MET A 10 35.37 -19.02 -15.34
N LEU A 11 35.69 -19.44 -14.11
CA LEU A 11 34.67 -19.93 -13.17
C LEU A 11 33.87 -18.81 -12.48
N ALA A 12 34.39 -17.57 -12.48
CA ALA A 12 33.70 -16.41 -11.92
C ALA A 12 32.64 -15.79 -12.86
N ALA A 13 32.60 -16.21 -14.13
CA ALA A 13 31.72 -15.63 -15.15
C ALA A 13 30.37 -16.36 -15.32
N VAL A 14 30.18 -17.54 -14.70
CA VAL A 14 28.97 -18.36 -14.90
C VAL A 14 28.01 -18.33 -13.70
N LEU A 15 28.47 -17.89 -12.52
CA LEU A 15 27.61 -17.74 -11.32
C LEU A 15 27.07 -16.31 -11.11
N GLY A 16 27.27 -15.40 -12.07
CA GLY A 16 26.83 -14.00 -12.01
C GLY A 16 25.52 -13.71 -12.75
N LEU A 17 24.83 -14.73 -13.28
CA LEU A 17 23.69 -14.58 -14.19
C LEU A 17 22.37 -15.12 -13.61
N LEU A 18 22.13 -14.90 -12.31
CA LEU A 18 20.84 -15.16 -11.65
C LEU A 18 20.24 -13.88 -11.02
N ALA A 19 20.83 -12.72 -11.28
CA ALA A 19 20.28 -11.44 -10.84
C ALA A 19 19.19 -10.96 -11.81
N ALA A 20 18.03 -10.64 -11.24
CA ALA A 20 17.00 -9.77 -11.77
C ALA A 20 15.97 -10.36 -12.76
N ALA A 21 15.40 -11.53 -12.46
CA ALA A 21 13.95 -11.62 -12.58
C ALA A 21 13.37 -11.01 -11.30
N ALA A 22 13.31 -9.68 -11.22
CA ALA A 22 12.45 -9.05 -10.22
C ALA A 22 11.05 -9.63 -10.47
N PRO A 23 10.41 -10.29 -9.49
CA PRO A 23 9.01 -10.62 -9.63
C PRO A 23 8.34 -9.29 -9.92
N GLY A 24 7.81 -9.12 -11.14
CA GLY A 24 7.03 -7.93 -11.48
C GLY A 24 6.02 -7.81 -10.38
N ALA A 25 6.11 -6.74 -9.58
CA ALA A 25 5.20 -6.52 -8.47
C ALA A 25 3.81 -6.71 -9.05
N ALA A 26 3.10 -7.74 -8.59
CA ALA A 26 1.73 -7.97 -8.98
C ALA A 26 0.99 -6.70 -8.56
N ARG A 27 0.77 -5.81 -9.52
CA ARG A 27 0.06 -4.56 -9.28
C ARG A 27 -1.31 -4.96 -8.74
N GLY A 28 -1.73 -4.32 -7.66
CA GLY A 28 -3.09 -4.48 -7.20
C GLY A 28 -4.01 -4.16 -8.36
N GLY A 29 -5.01 -5.01 -8.60
CA GLY A 29 -6.10 -4.62 -9.47
C GLY A 29 -6.77 -3.35 -8.92
N PRO A 30 -7.47 -2.56 -9.77
CA PRO A 30 -8.18 -1.39 -9.30
C PRO A 30 -9.12 -1.74 -8.15
N SER A 31 -9.30 -0.81 -7.20
CA SER A 31 -10.26 -0.99 -6.11
C SER A 31 -11.65 -1.29 -6.68
N THR A 32 -12.29 -2.32 -6.15
CA THR A 32 -13.68 -2.63 -6.50
C THR A 32 -14.61 -1.57 -5.92
N LEU A 33 -15.85 -1.52 -6.42
CA LEU A 33 -16.87 -0.63 -5.85
C LEU A 33 -17.13 -0.92 -4.37
N VAL A 34 -17.12 -2.21 -3.98
CA VAL A 34 -17.26 -2.63 -2.58
C VAL A 34 -16.11 -2.10 -1.73
N GLU A 35 -14.87 -2.22 -2.20
CA GLU A 35 -13.70 -1.67 -1.49
C GLU A 35 -13.76 -0.14 -1.38
N CYS A 36 -14.34 0.56 -2.36
CA CYS A 36 -14.55 2.01 -2.25
C CYS A 36 -15.60 2.35 -1.18
N ILE A 37 -16.67 1.55 -1.03
CA ILE A 37 -17.67 1.71 0.04
C ILE A 37 -17.00 1.46 1.39
N GLU A 38 -16.36 0.31 1.57
CA GLU A 38 -15.71 -0.06 2.83
C GLU A 38 -14.59 0.92 3.21
N GLY A 39 -13.80 1.38 2.25
CA GLY A 39 -12.78 2.41 2.49
C GLY A 39 -13.40 3.75 2.92
N SER A 40 -14.58 4.11 2.39
CA SER A 40 -15.29 5.31 2.82
C SER A 40 -15.81 5.19 4.26
N GLU A 41 -16.27 4.00 4.66
CA GLU A 41 -16.67 3.69 6.02
C GLU A 41 -15.47 3.70 6.98
N PHE A 42 -14.33 3.16 6.55
CA PHE A 42 -13.08 3.24 7.31
C PHE A 42 -12.71 4.70 7.59
N VAL A 43 -12.78 5.57 6.59
CA VAL A 43 -12.48 7.00 6.74
C VAL A 43 -13.51 7.71 7.63
N ALA A 44 -14.79 7.34 7.55
CA ALA A 44 -15.82 7.83 8.46
C ALA A 44 -15.49 7.46 9.92
N ASN A 45 -15.11 6.19 10.15
CA ASN A 45 -14.75 5.68 11.46
C ASN A 45 -13.46 6.31 12.00
N ALA A 46 -12.50 6.64 11.14
CA ALA A 46 -11.33 7.43 11.51
C ALA A 46 -11.74 8.82 12.04
N ALA A 47 -12.67 9.49 11.36
CA ALA A 47 -13.19 10.78 11.80
C ALA A 47 -13.98 10.67 13.12
N ALA A 48 -14.82 9.63 13.27
CA ALA A 48 -15.51 9.37 14.52
C ALA A 48 -14.54 9.07 15.67
N SER A 49 -13.45 8.35 15.39
CA SER A 49 -12.41 8.03 16.38
C SER A 49 -11.66 9.28 16.85
N ARG A 50 -11.33 10.19 15.93
CA ARG A 50 -10.80 11.53 16.24
C ARG A 50 -11.75 12.29 17.15
N ASP A 51 -13.04 12.33 16.80
CA ASP A 51 -14.06 13.06 17.56
C ASP A 51 -14.27 12.46 18.96
N ASN A 52 -13.99 11.15 19.12
CA ASN A 52 -13.96 10.44 20.39
C ASN A 52 -12.61 10.54 21.14
N GLY A 53 -11.69 11.38 20.69
CA GLY A 53 -10.47 11.72 21.44
C GLY A 53 -9.23 10.90 21.10
N ILE A 54 -9.25 10.05 20.06
CA ILE A 54 -8.00 9.46 19.56
C ILE A 54 -7.13 10.58 18.95
N SER A 55 -5.87 10.66 19.40
CA SER A 55 -4.90 11.59 18.83
C SER A 55 -4.49 11.18 17.42
N ARG A 56 -4.10 12.18 16.61
CA ARG A 56 -3.59 11.97 15.25
C ARG A 56 -2.47 10.94 15.21
N ASP A 57 -1.46 11.10 16.05
CA ASP A 57 -0.28 10.24 16.04
C ASP A 57 -0.64 8.81 16.44
N ALA A 58 -1.45 8.64 17.49
CA ALA A 58 -1.91 7.31 17.90
C ALA A 58 -2.71 6.58 16.80
N PHE A 59 -3.56 7.30 16.06
CA PHE A 59 -4.31 6.69 14.95
C PHE A 59 -3.38 6.32 13.78
N LEU A 60 -2.50 7.25 13.38
CA LEU A 60 -1.62 7.04 12.24
C LEU A 60 -0.56 5.97 12.52
N ASP A 61 0.03 5.93 13.71
CA ASP A 61 0.98 4.88 14.10
C ASP A 61 0.32 3.50 14.05
N ARG A 62 -0.94 3.40 14.52
CA ARG A 62 -1.71 2.15 14.44
C ARG A 62 -1.95 1.73 13.00
N LEU A 63 -2.33 2.68 12.13
CA LEU A 63 -2.54 2.44 10.71
C LEU A 63 -1.26 1.97 10.01
N GLU A 64 -0.12 2.63 10.24
CA GLU A 64 1.16 2.18 9.64
C GLU A 64 1.54 0.78 10.11
N GLY A 65 1.28 0.45 11.38
CA GLY A 65 1.45 -0.90 11.92
C GLY A 65 0.56 -1.94 11.22
N ASP A 66 -0.71 -1.61 10.94
CA ASP A 66 -1.62 -2.48 10.19
C ASP A 66 -1.15 -2.67 8.75
N LEU A 67 -0.79 -1.59 8.05
CA LEU A 67 -0.31 -1.67 6.67
C LEU A 67 0.96 -2.53 6.56
N ALA A 68 1.90 -2.38 7.48
CA ALA A 68 3.10 -3.22 7.52
C ALA A 68 2.75 -4.70 7.83
N ALA A 69 1.82 -4.94 8.75
CA ALA A 69 1.43 -6.31 9.12
C ALA A 69 0.76 -7.05 7.95
N ILE A 70 -0.07 -6.37 7.17
CA ILE A 70 -0.80 -7.04 6.07
C ILE A 70 0.09 -7.47 4.91
N HIS A 71 1.33 -6.97 4.83
CA HIS A 71 2.31 -7.39 3.82
C HIS A 71 2.65 -8.89 3.92
N ALA A 72 2.48 -9.50 5.08
CA ALA A 72 2.67 -10.94 5.27
C ALA A 72 1.62 -11.80 4.53
N PHE A 73 0.48 -11.22 4.14
CA PHE A 73 -0.58 -11.92 3.43
C PHE A 73 -0.44 -11.77 1.90
N PRO A 74 -0.90 -12.76 1.10
CA PRO A 74 -1.00 -12.63 -0.35
C PRO A 74 -1.88 -11.45 -0.78
N VAL A 75 -1.51 -10.78 -1.88
CA VAL A 75 -2.23 -9.61 -2.41
C VAL A 75 -3.72 -9.89 -2.63
N SER A 76 -4.08 -11.11 -3.07
CA SER A 76 -5.46 -11.51 -3.37
C SER A 76 -6.41 -11.50 -2.16
N ILE A 77 -5.88 -11.43 -0.93
CA ILE A 77 -6.67 -11.37 0.30
C ILE A 77 -6.42 -10.11 1.12
N ARG A 78 -5.55 -9.20 0.64
CA ARG A 78 -5.37 -7.91 1.30
C ARG A 78 -6.58 -7.05 1.04
N TRP A 79 -7.18 -6.53 2.10
CA TRP A 79 -8.23 -5.53 2.00
C TRP A 79 -7.63 -4.20 1.54
N PHE A 80 -8.22 -3.61 0.50
CA PHE A 80 -7.93 -2.27 -0.05
C PHE A 80 -6.48 -2.01 -0.48
N ALA A 81 -5.51 -2.09 0.44
CA ALA A 81 -4.07 -1.87 0.28
C ALA A 81 -3.37 -3.06 -0.39
N LYS A 82 -3.53 -3.18 -1.72
CA LYS A 82 -2.91 -4.26 -2.52
C LYS A 82 -1.48 -3.88 -2.90
N ASP A 83 -1.22 -2.60 -3.11
CA ASP A 83 0.09 -2.04 -3.39
C ASP A 83 0.34 -0.68 -2.71
N ALA A 84 1.51 -0.10 -2.98
CA ALA A 84 1.95 1.14 -2.35
C ALA A 84 1.10 2.37 -2.73
N ASP A 85 0.47 2.37 -3.91
CA ASP A 85 -0.39 3.46 -4.36
C ASP A 85 -1.72 3.42 -3.58
N ASP A 86 -2.26 2.22 -3.36
CA ASP A 86 -3.44 2.02 -2.50
C ASP A 86 -3.16 2.46 -1.05
N GLU A 87 -2.03 2.05 -0.49
CA GLU A 87 -1.59 2.44 0.86
C GLU A 87 -1.46 3.95 0.99
N GLN A 88 -0.79 4.59 0.02
CA GLN A 88 -0.58 6.02 0.05
C GLN A 88 -1.91 6.78 -0.04
N PHE A 89 -2.86 6.28 -0.82
CA PHE A 89 -4.19 6.86 -0.90
C PHE A 89 -4.96 6.75 0.42
N LEU A 90 -4.95 5.57 1.06
CA LEU A 90 -5.60 5.37 2.35
C LEU A 90 -4.95 6.21 3.45
N ARG A 91 -3.62 6.24 3.48
CA ARG A 91 -2.82 7.06 4.41
C ARG A 91 -3.10 8.55 4.24
N ALA A 92 -3.19 9.04 3.01
CA ALA A 92 -3.52 10.45 2.74
C ALA A 92 -4.92 10.81 3.26
N ALA A 93 -5.90 9.94 3.06
CA ALA A 93 -7.25 10.13 3.59
C ALA A 93 -7.29 10.13 5.12
N ALA A 94 -6.60 9.17 5.76
CA ALA A 94 -6.48 9.11 7.21
C ALA A 94 -5.79 10.35 7.79
N ARG A 95 -4.74 10.87 7.14
CA ARG A 95 -4.10 12.15 7.54
C ARG A 95 -5.07 13.32 7.40
N ASP A 96 -5.81 13.38 6.29
CA ASP A 96 -6.75 14.46 6.03
C ASP A 96 -7.87 14.56 7.09
N VAL A 97 -8.28 13.43 7.65
CA VAL A 97 -9.23 13.38 8.77
C VAL A 97 -8.76 14.26 9.92
N PHE A 98 -7.47 14.25 10.27
CA PHE A 98 -6.94 15.06 11.37
C PHE A 98 -6.50 16.45 10.91
N ASP A 99 -5.91 16.55 9.72
CA ASP A 99 -5.32 17.80 9.23
C ASP A 99 -6.39 18.82 8.78
N ARG A 100 -7.55 18.33 8.31
CA ARG A 100 -8.70 19.16 7.92
C ARG A 100 -9.99 18.59 8.49
N PRO A 101 -10.27 18.80 9.80
CA PRO A 101 -11.43 18.22 10.47
C PRO A 101 -12.75 18.61 9.80
N ARG A 102 -13.56 17.60 9.52
CA ARG A 102 -14.91 17.67 8.95
C ARG A 102 -15.72 16.53 9.56
N SER A 103 -17.04 16.53 9.35
CA SER A 103 -17.88 15.43 9.79
C SER A 103 -17.47 14.10 9.13
N PRO A 104 -17.72 12.95 9.79
CA PRO A 104 -17.47 11.63 9.21
C PRO A 104 -18.05 11.44 7.81
N GLU A 105 -19.28 11.90 7.57
CA GLU A 105 -19.98 11.75 6.29
C GLU A 105 -19.29 12.54 5.18
N ARG A 106 -18.77 13.74 5.49
CA ARG A 106 -18.03 14.54 4.50
C ARG A 106 -16.70 13.91 4.12
N HIS A 107 -16.02 13.26 5.06
CA HIS A 107 -14.79 12.53 4.78
C HIS A 107 -15.08 11.25 3.98
N ALA A 108 -16.12 10.51 4.35
CA ALA A 108 -16.57 9.32 3.63
C ALA A 108 -16.93 9.63 2.17
N ALA A 109 -17.80 10.63 1.95
CA ALA A 109 -18.23 11.02 0.61
C ALA A 109 -17.07 11.45 -0.29
N ALA A 110 -16.12 12.22 0.26
CA ALA A 110 -14.93 12.66 -0.47
C ALA A 110 -14.03 11.48 -0.85
N PHE A 111 -13.81 10.54 0.08
CA PHE A 111 -13.01 9.35 -0.19
C PHE A 111 -13.67 8.45 -1.23
N PHE A 112 -14.97 8.17 -1.09
CA PHE A 112 -15.74 7.34 -2.02
C PHE A 112 -15.65 7.87 -3.45
N ALA A 113 -15.92 9.17 -3.64
CA ALA A 113 -15.86 9.81 -4.95
C ALA A 113 -14.46 9.71 -5.58
N ALA A 114 -13.41 9.96 -4.79
CA ALA A 114 -12.03 9.85 -5.26
C ALA A 114 -11.61 8.40 -5.58
N CYS A 115 -12.08 7.43 -4.79
CA CYS A 115 -11.79 6.00 -5.00
C CYS A 115 -12.43 5.49 -6.30
N VAL A 116 -13.72 5.78 -6.50
CA VAL A 116 -14.44 5.39 -7.73
C VAL A 116 -13.80 6.03 -8.96
N ALA A 117 -13.40 7.30 -8.86
CA ALA A 117 -12.70 7.99 -9.95
C ALA A 117 -11.35 7.33 -10.27
N ARG A 118 -10.59 6.91 -9.24
CA ARG A 118 -9.31 6.22 -9.44
C ARG A 118 -9.47 4.84 -10.09
N GLY A 119 -10.49 4.07 -9.70
CA GLY A 119 -10.75 2.73 -10.25
C GLY A 119 -11.30 2.71 -11.68
N SER A 120 -11.73 3.87 -12.21
CA SER A 120 -12.28 4.01 -13.56
C SER A 120 -11.27 4.62 -14.56
N ALA A 121 -10.08 5.00 -14.09
CA ALA A 121 -8.99 5.59 -14.87
C ALA A 121 -8.00 4.53 -15.35
#